data_AF-A0A177DD00-F1
#
_entry.id   AF-A0A177DD00-F1
#
_cell.length_a   1.000
_cell.length_b   1.000
_cell.length_c   1.000
_cell.angle_alpha   90.00
_cell.angle_beta   90.00
_cell.angle_gamma   90.00
#
_symmetry.space_group_name_H-M   'P 1'
#
loop_
_entity.id
_entity.type
_entity.pdbx_description
1 polymer ?
#
loop_
_entity_poly.entity_id
_entity_poly.type
_entity_poly.pdbx_seq_one_letter_code
_entity_poly.pdbx_strand_id
1 'polypeptide(L)'
;MRFKASIQNITTFTKLTASLNSLGPLAWVKLSEEQVCFTIIPEQGTQDSIFESISVQSAADNVINLEVPLASLNRALKSAFNATSAQIRLTKKDNLPVLALTVTTTPSSNTYSAFPTTSTNEDDDDDEYGDDDDDGFDAAFDNEFGGGNRETIITQEIPIRVLAPDTVAHLHEPVCREPDVHIILPPLMQLKSISDRFTKLALADTTKASSATTAARTRLDVSANMHGCLKISIRSDAMNISSIWTDLSNPELDPGHVAGGEDGVAEHPSTRMKQLGSADGRSEEGWATVRIDGRDWGKVMSVGRLGGRVIACKFHEAHFYQHANTPKGFCHEHALILYYFISSYSA
;
A
#
# COMPACT_ATOMS: atom_id res chain seq x y z
N MET A 1 23.98 -0.53 16.14
CA MET A 1 22.82 0.19 15.58
C MET A 1 21.68 0.08 16.57
N ARG A 2 21.03 1.19 16.90
CA ARG A 2 19.86 1.22 17.81
C ARG A 2 18.79 2.04 17.11
N PHE A 3 17.61 1.46 16.92
CA PHE A 3 16.45 2.16 16.39
C PHE A 3 15.25 1.81 17.25
N LYS A 4 14.46 2.82 17.61
CA LYS A 4 13.26 2.68 18.44
C LYS A 4 12.27 3.77 18.01
N ALA A 5 11.09 3.37 17.58
CA ALA A 5 10.05 4.30 17.18
C ALA A 5 8.69 3.87 17.76
N SER A 6 7.87 4.85 18.16
CA SER A 6 6.48 4.63 18.55
C SER A 6 5.58 4.81 17.32
N ILE A 7 4.60 3.92 17.15
CA ILE A 7 3.66 3.98 16.02
C ILE A 7 2.42 4.75 16.46
N GLN A 8 2.23 5.94 15.90
CA GLN A 8 1.05 6.77 16.24
C GLN A 8 -0.24 6.24 15.59
N ASN A 9 -0.19 5.85 14.30
CA ASN A 9 -1.36 5.42 13.55
C ASN A 9 -1.17 4.01 12.97
N ILE A 10 -1.49 3.00 13.78
CA ILE A 10 -1.33 1.58 13.43
C ILE A 10 -2.20 1.22 12.23
N THR A 11 -3.42 1.74 12.16
CA THR A 11 -4.35 1.50 11.05
C THR A 11 -3.77 1.95 9.71
N THR A 12 -3.22 3.16 9.65
CA THR A 12 -2.60 3.70 8.43
C THR A 12 -1.36 2.92 8.06
N PHE A 13 -0.50 2.60 9.04
CA PHE A 13 0.71 1.83 8.78
C PHE A 13 0.41 0.38 8.34
N THR A 14 -0.65 -0.23 8.88
CA THR A 14 -1.14 -1.54 8.45
C THR A 14 -1.67 -1.49 7.02
N LYS A 15 -2.41 -0.43 6.64
CA LYS A 15 -2.88 -0.23 5.26
C LYS A 15 -1.71 0.03 4.29
N LEU A 16 -0.69 0.78 4.72
CA LEU A 16 0.51 1.06 3.94
C LEU A 16 1.27 -0.22 3.64
N THR A 17 1.63 -0.98 4.68
CA THR A 17 2.35 -2.25 4.52
C THR A 17 1.54 -3.26 3.72
N ALA A 18 0.21 -3.29 3.87
CA ALA A 18 -0.65 -4.13 3.04
C ALA A 18 -0.60 -3.71 1.56
N SER A 19 -0.54 -2.40 1.28
CA SER A 19 -0.46 -1.86 -0.09
C SER A 19 0.87 -2.22 -0.72
N LEU A 20 1.97 -1.99 -0.01
CA LEU A 20 3.32 -2.34 -0.45
C LEU A 20 3.47 -3.85 -0.68
N ASN A 21 2.87 -4.68 0.18
CA ASN A 21 2.92 -6.14 0.04
C ASN A 21 2.21 -6.65 -1.24
N SER A 22 1.32 -5.86 -1.83
CA SER A 22 0.72 -6.19 -3.13
C SER A 22 1.63 -5.87 -4.31
N LEU A 23 2.62 -4.98 -4.12
CA LEU A 23 3.60 -4.59 -5.13
C LEU A 23 4.80 -5.53 -5.14
N GLY A 24 5.30 -5.92 -3.96
CA GLY A 24 6.41 -6.85 -3.81
C GLY A 24 6.46 -7.48 -2.41
N PRO A 25 7.17 -8.61 -2.25
CA PRO A 25 7.26 -9.31 -0.96
C PRO A 25 8.27 -8.67 0.01
N LEU A 26 9.25 -7.95 -0.51
CA LEU A 26 10.33 -7.30 0.24
C LEU A 26 10.28 -5.79 0.01
N ALA A 27 10.55 -5.02 1.05
CA ALA A 27 10.77 -3.58 0.95
C ALA A 27 12.15 -3.21 1.45
N TRP A 28 12.82 -2.33 0.72
CA TRP A 28 13.92 -1.56 1.27
C TRP A 28 13.36 -0.41 2.10
N VAL A 29 13.73 -0.37 3.38
CA VAL A 29 13.34 0.65 4.34
C VAL A 29 14.54 1.50 4.69
N LYS A 30 14.49 2.78 4.33
CA LYS A 30 15.47 3.79 4.69
C LYS A 30 14.98 4.51 5.94
N LEU A 31 15.67 4.31 7.06
CA LEU A 31 15.39 4.99 8.33
C LEU A 31 16.35 6.16 8.48
N SER A 32 15.82 7.37 8.57
CA SER A 32 16.56 8.60 8.91
C SER A 32 15.95 9.27 10.14
N GLU A 33 16.57 10.34 10.63
CA GLU A 33 16.03 11.10 11.76
C GLU A 33 14.72 11.83 11.42
N GLU A 34 14.57 12.28 10.17
CA GLU A 34 13.43 13.07 9.71
C GLU A 34 12.31 12.22 9.12
N GLN A 35 12.67 11.14 8.41
CA GLN A 35 11.70 10.35 7.64
C GLN A 35 12.02 8.86 7.56
N VAL A 36 10.98 8.07 7.33
CA VAL A 36 11.05 6.65 7.02
C VAL A 36 10.52 6.43 5.61
N CYS A 37 11.39 6.00 4.70
CA CYS A 37 11.02 5.74 3.31
C CYS A 37 10.94 4.24 3.05
N PHE A 38 9.88 3.81 2.34
CA PHE A 38 9.72 2.44 1.88
C PHE A 38 9.83 2.39 0.37
N THR A 39 10.78 1.61 -0.14
CA THR A 39 11.03 1.44 -1.57
C THR A 39 10.83 -0.04 -1.94
N ILE A 40 9.97 -0.30 -2.93
CA ILE A 40 9.81 -1.64 -3.51
C ILE A 40 10.58 -1.66 -4.81
N ILE A 41 11.66 -2.45 -4.84
CA ILE A 41 12.43 -2.66 -6.05
C ILE A 41 11.83 -3.88 -6.72
N PRO A 42 11.26 -3.76 -7.93
CA PRO A 42 10.79 -4.93 -8.68
C PRO A 42 11.98 -5.86 -8.99
N GLU A 43 11.78 -7.16 -8.80
CA GLU A 43 12.79 -8.20 -9.06
C GLU A 43 13.22 -8.25 -10.54
N GLN A 44 12.37 -7.76 -11.44
CA GLN A 44 12.73 -7.42 -12.82
C GLN A 44 13.11 -5.94 -12.88
N GLY A 45 14.40 -5.66 -12.64
CA GLY A 45 14.95 -4.34 -12.87
C GLY A 45 14.92 -4.03 -14.36
N THR A 46 14.26 -2.94 -14.74
CA THR A 46 14.62 -2.23 -15.97
C THR A 46 15.86 -1.40 -15.63
N GLN A 47 17.02 -2.05 -15.62
CA GLN A 47 18.25 -1.33 -15.90
C GLN A 47 18.44 -1.37 -17.39
N ASP A 48 18.32 -0.22 -18.06
CA ASP A 48 19.12 0.06 -19.22
C ASP A 48 19.32 1.58 -19.41
N SER A 49 20.58 1.98 -19.20
CA SER A 49 21.32 3.04 -19.91
C SER A 49 20.77 4.48 -19.93
N ILE A 50 20.94 5.27 -18.87
CA ILE A 50 20.86 6.76 -18.94
C ILE A 50 21.77 7.49 -17.91
N PHE A 51 23.02 7.08 -17.67
CA PHE A 51 23.92 7.91 -16.84
C PHE A 51 25.26 8.18 -17.54
N GLU A 52 25.39 9.42 -18.02
CA GLU A 52 26.63 10.11 -18.31
C GLU A 52 26.97 10.93 -17.05
N SER A 53 28.10 10.61 -16.42
CA SER A 53 28.64 11.18 -15.17
C SER A 53 28.13 10.60 -13.83
N ILE A 54 29.00 9.75 -13.26
CA ILE A 54 29.02 9.33 -11.86
C ILE A 54 29.72 10.42 -11.04
N SER A 55 29.15 10.77 -9.88
CA SER A 55 29.96 11.30 -8.78
C SER A 55 29.51 10.67 -7.46
N VAL A 56 30.49 10.16 -6.70
CA VAL A 56 30.35 9.50 -5.41
C VAL A 56 30.81 10.47 -4.32
N GLN A 57 30.04 10.61 -3.24
CA GLN A 57 30.50 11.13 -1.95
C GLN A 57 29.86 10.36 -0.78
N SER A 58 30.54 10.41 0.37
CA SER A 58 30.75 9.34 1.35
C SER A 58 29.86 9.38 2.61
N ALA A 59 29.90 8.27 3.38
CA ALA A 59 29.73 8.10 4.83
C ALA A 59 28.33 8.28 5.47
N ALA A 60 27.45 7.29 5.23
CA ALA A 60 26.33 6.84 6.08
C ALA A 60 25.74 7.87 7.08
N ASP A 61 25.09 8.89 6.52
CA ASP A 61 24.49 10.09 7.11
C ASP A 61 23.37 9.82 8.16
N ASN A 62 23.68 9.12 9.25
CA ASN A 62 22.72 8.60 10.24
C ASN A 62 21.56 7.76 9.66
N VAL A 63 21.73 7.24 8.44
CA VAL A 63 20.73 6.42 7.75
C VAL A 63 20.95 4.94 8.03
N ILE A 64 19.89 4.23 8.44
CA ILE A 64 19.88 2.76 8.54
C ILE A 64 19.07 2.19 7.38
N ASN A 65 19.70 1.33 6.58
CA ASN A 65 19.08 0.66 5.45
C ASN A 65 18.72 -0.78 5.81
N LEU A 66 17.44 -1.12 5.74
CA LEU A 66 16.92 -2.43 6.08
C LEU A 66 16.18 -3.02 4.89
N GLU A 67 16.29 -4.32 4.69
CA GLU A 67 15.36 -5.08 3.87
C GLU A 67 14.38 -5.82 4.78
N VAL A 68 13.10 -5.56 4.59
CA VAL A 68 12.03 -6.01 5.47
C VAL A 68 11.01 -6.87 4.70
N PRO A 69 10.73 -8.11 5.15
CA PRO A 69 9.64 -8.91 4.62
C PRO A 69 8.28 -8.31 4.96
N LEU A 70 7.57 -7.83 3.93
CA LEU A 70 6.33 -7.10 4.12
C LEU A 70 5.18 -7.97 4.62
N ALA A 71 5.15 -9.25 4.25
CA ALA A 71 4.13 -10.18 4.73
C ALA A 71 4.23 -10.40 6.25
N SER A 72 5.45 -10.54 6.77
CA SER A 72 5.68 -10.69 8.21
C SER A 72 5.39 -9.39 8.96
N LEU A 73 5.83 -8.25 8.42
CA LEU A 73 5.53 -6.94 9.00
C LEU A 73 4.03 -6.64 9.02
N ASN A 74 3.31 -6.93 7.93
CA ASN A 74 1.87 -6.69 7.87
C ASN A 74 1.10 -7.59 8.85
N ARG A 75 1.51 -8.86 8.99
CA ARG A 75 0.93 -9.77 9.98
C ARG A 75 1.15 -9.27 11.41
N ALA A 76 2.33 -8.73 11.70
CA ALA A 76 2.64 -8.15 13.00
C ALA A 76 1.83 -6.88 13.29
N LEU A 77 1.68 -6.00 12.30
CA LEU A 77 0.86 -4.80 12.47
C LEU A 77 -0.63 -5.11 12.64
N LYS A 78 -1.14 -6.18 11.99
CA LYS A 78 -2.52 -6.64 12.19
C LYS A 78 -2.81 -7.06 13.63
N SER A 79 -1.86 -7.66 14.35
CA SER A 79 -2.07 -7.96 15.77
C SER A 79 -2.09 -6.71 16.65
N ALA A 80 -1.56 -5.60 16.16
CA ALA A 80 -1.52 -4.33 16.86
C ALA A 80 -2.76 -3.46 16.60
N PHE A 81 -3.71 -3.90 15.77
CA PHE A 81 -4.83 -3.07 15.33
C PHE A 81 -5.69 -2.52 16.48
N ASN A 82 -5.90 -3.31 17.53
CA ASN A 82 -6.66 -2.94 18.73
C ASN A 82 -5.74 -2.54 19.91
N ALA A 83 -4.47 -2.29 19.66
CA ALA A 83 -3.49 -2.00 20.70
C ALA A 83 -3.64 -0.58 21.23
N THR A 84 -3.39 -0.41 22.52
CA THR A 84 -3.29 0.91 23.16
C THR A 84 -1.96 1.58 22.87
N SER A 85 -0.88 0.81 22.68
CA SER A 85 0.41 1.31 22.23
C SER A 85 1.13 0.29 21.36
N ALA A 86 1.88 0.75 20.36
CA ALA A 86 2.76 -0.10 19.56
C ALA A 86 4.12 0.57 19.36
N GLN A 87 5.18 -0.19 19.57
CA GLN A 87 6.55 0.27 19.47
C GLN A 87 7.38 -0.72 18.67
N ILE A 88 8.17 -0.20 17.73
CA ILE A 88 9.06 -0.99 16.92
C ILE A 88 10.52 -0.70 17.29
N ARG A 89 11.34 -1.74 17.42
CA ARG A 89 12.75 -1.65 17.81
C ARG A 89 13.61 -2.54 16.96
N LEU A 90 14.79 -2.05 16.58
CA LEU A 90 15.83 -2.87 15.97
C LEU A 90 16.61 -3.58 17.07
N THR A 91 16.60 -4.91 17.05
CA THR A 91 17.29 -5.77 18.01
C THR A 91 18.16 -6.80 17.28
N LYS A 92 18.94 -7.55 18.05
CA LYS A 92 19.76 -8.65 17.56
C LYS A 92 19.47 -9.88 18.41
N LYS A 93 19.01 -10.96 17.78
CA LYS A 93 18.68 -12.24 18.44
C LYS A 93 19.44 -13.35 17.73
N ASP A 94 20.14 -14.18 18.49
CA ASP A 94 20.96 -15.29 17.97
C ASP A 94 21.93 -14.83 16.85
N ASN A 95 22.52 -13.65 17.05
CA ASN A 95 23.40 -12.98 16.10
C ASN A 95 22.73 -12.46 14.81
N LEU A 96 21.42 -12.63 14.64
CA LEU A 96 20.63 -12.16 13.50
C LEU A 96 19.91 -10.83 13.82
N PRO A 97 19.86 -9.87 12.88
CA PRO A 97 19.12 -8.63 13.06
C PRO A 97 17.61 -8.89 12.96
N VAL A 98 16.86 -8.32 13.91
CA VAL A 98 15.41 -8.52 14.05
C VAL A 98 14.73 -7.18 14.30
N LEU A 99 13.57 -6.99 13.69
CA LEU A 99 12.68 -5.88 13.98
C LEU A 99 11.60 -6.37 14.96
N ALA A 100 11.72 -5.96 16.22
CA ALA A 100 10.81 -6.34 17.30
C ALA A 100 9.68 -5.31 17.43
N LEU A 101 8.44 -5.73 17.17
CA LEU A 101 7.23 -4.97 17.41
C LEU A 101 6.64 -5.37 18.76
N THR A 102 6.76 -4.51 19.76
CA THR A 102 6.07 -4.65 21.05
C THR A 102 4.73 -3.94 20.97
N VAL A 103 3.67 -4.68 21.24
CA VAL A 103 2.28 -4.27 21.22
C VAL A 103 1.74 -4.37 22.63
N THR A 104 1.13 -3.31 23.10
CA THR A 104 0.49 -3.25 24.40
C THR A 104 -1.00 -3.10 24.18
N THR A 105 -1.80 -4.00 24.73
CA THR A 105 -3.25 -3.99 24.62
C THR A 105 -3.85 -4.08 26.01
N THR A 106 -4.57 -3.03 26.40
CA THR A 106 -5.41 -3.04 27.59
C THR A 106 -6.79 -3.56 27.20
N PRO A 107 -7.27 -4.67 27.76
CA PRO A 107 -8.62 -5.14 27.45
C PRO A 107 -9.62 -4.05 27.87
N SER A 108 -10.41 -3.55 26.92
CA SER A 108 -11.62 -2.81 27.27
C SER A 108 -12.55 -3.77 28.01
N SER A 109 -13.06 -3.35 29.15
CA SER A 109 -14.03 -4.09 29.97
C SER A 109 -15.34 -4.35 29.20
N ASN A 110 -15.31 -5.31 28.27
CA ASN A 110 -16.51 -5.95 27.76
C ASN A 110 -16.66 -7.26 28.52
N THR A 111 -17.56 -7.21 29.49
CA THR A 111 -18.09 -8.31 30.27
C THR A 111 -18.67 -9.37 29.34
N TYR A 112 -17.91 -10.43 29.08
CA TYR A 112 -18.42 -11.78 28.95
C TYR A 112 -17.40 -12.69 29.61
N SER A 113 -17.39 -12.62 30.94
CA SER A 113 -16.96 -13.75 31.75
C SER A 113 -17.75 -14.95 31.26
N ALA A 114 -17.07 -15.91 30.64
CA ALA A 114 -17.65 -17.20 30.33
C ALA A 114 -18.04 -17.83 31.67
N PHE A 115 -19.32 -17.72 32.04
CA PHE A 115 -19.89 -18.51 33.11
C PHE A 115 -19.78 -19.98 32.69
N PRO A 116 -19.07 -20.84 33.44
CA PRO A 116 -19.29 -22.27 33.28
C PRO A 116 -20.68 -22.56 33.83
N THR A 117 -21.66 -22.70 32.95
CA THR A 117 -22.97 -23.24 33.32
C THR A 117 -22.75 -24.71 33.67
N THR A 118 -22.63 -25.01 34.96
CA THR A 118 -22.87 -26.37 35.45
C THR A 118 -24.31 -26.71 35.11
N SER A 119 -24.49 -27.56 34.12
CA SER A 119 -25.77 -28.18 33.78
C SER A 119 -26.19 -29.09 34.93
N THR A 120 -27.02 -28.58 35.84
CA THR A 120 -27.90 -29.42 36.65
C THR A 120 -29.12 -29.72 35.79
N ASN A 121 -29.24 -30.99 35.39
CA ASN A 121 -30.45 -31.53 34.80
C ASN A 121 -31.56 -31.43 35.87
N GLU A 122 -32.61 -30.67 35.58
CA GLU A 122 -33.89 -30.76 36.29
C GLU A 122 -34.64 -31.93 35.65
N ASP A 123 -34.52 -33.11 36.27
CA ASP A 123 -35.54 -34.16 36.17
C ASP A 123 -36.63 -33.80 37.20
N ASP A 124 -37.81 -33.44 36.69
CA ASP A 124 -39.07 -33.40 37.42
C ASP A 124 -39.38 -34.83 37.90
N ASP A 125 -39.29 -35.07 39.21
CA ASP A 125 -40.03 -36.16 39.87
C ASP A 125 -40.20 -35.84 41.37
N ASP A 126 -41.47 -35.65 41.72
CA ASP A 126 -42.24 -35.93 42.94
C ASP A 126 -41.58 -36.16 44.33
N ASP A 127 -42.38 -35.76 45.34
CA ASP A 127 -42.39 -36.20 46.75
C ASP A 127 -41.30 -35.62 47.69
N GLU A 128 -41.44 -35.49 49.01
CA GLU A 128 -42.49 -35.48 50.04
C GLU A 128 -41.71 -35.32 51.37
N TYR A 129 -42.21 -34.55 52.34
CA TYR A 129 -41.76 -34.36 53.75
C TYR A 129 -40.29 -34.61 54.19
N GLY A 130 -39.66 -33.63 54.86
CA GLY A 130 -38.50 -33.90 55.72
C GLY A 130 -37.89 -32.69 56.40
N ASP A 131 -37.98 -32.69 57.73
CA ASP A 131 -37.31 -31.84 58.71
C ASP A 131 -35.82 -32.24 58.85
N ASP A 132 -35.09 -31.46 59.65
CA ASP A 132 -33.75 -31.68 60.22
C ASP A 132 -32.51 -31.27 59.39
N ASP A 133 -31.85 -30.24 59.93
CA ASP A 133 -30.43 -30.16 60.30
C ASP A 133 -29.40 -30.81 59.35
N ASP A 134 -28.43 -30.02 58.90
CA ASP A 134 -27.06 -30.02 59.48
C ASP A 134 -26.00 -29.49 58.51
N ASP A 135 -25.04 -28.82 59.12
CA ASP A 135 -23.64 -28.66 58.73
C ASP A 135 -23.19 -27.84 57.51
N GLY A 136 -22.31 -26.90 57.87
CA GLY A 136 -21.71 -25.92 57.00
C GLY A 136 -20.68 -26.46 56.01
N PHE A 137 -20.59 -25.72 54.92
CA PHE A 137 -19.34 -25.56 54.20
C PHE A 137 -19.25 -24.09 53.77
N ASP A 138 -18.73 -23.27 54.68
CA ASP A 138 -18.32 -21.89 54.39
C ASP A 138 -17.05 -21.98 53.54
N ALA A 139 -17.22 -22.31 52.25
CA ALA A 139 -16.17 -22.18 51.26
C ALA A 139 -15.95 -20.70 51.00
N ALA A 140 -15.16 -20.08 51.89
CA ALA A 140 -14.36 -18.92 51.54
C ALA A 140 -13.41 -19.36 50.40
N PHE A 141 -13.93 -19.43 49.18
CA PHE A 141 -13.12 -19.37 48.00
C PHE A 141 -12.51 -17.97 48.01
N ASP A 142 -11.27 -17.91 48.50
CA ASP A 142 -10.36 -16.80 48.33
C ASP A 142 -10.42 -16.37 46.86
N ASN A 143 -11.22 -15.35 46.59
CA ASN A 143 -11.34 -14.70 45.31
C ASN A 143 -10.13 -13.75 45.12
N GLU A 144 -8.94 -14.27 45.44
CA GLU A 144 -7.63 -13.64 45.30
C GLU A 144 -7.06 -13.91 43.90
N PHE A 145 -7.94 -13.88 42.89
CA PHE A 145 -7.54 -13.53 41.54
C PHE A 145 -8.14 -12.18 41.24
N GLY A 146 -7.40 -11.14 41.68
CA GLY A 146 -7.68 -9.76 41.34
C GLY A 146 -8.00 -9.64 39.85
N GLY A 147 -9.26 -9.29 39.58
CA GLY A 147 -9.77 -8.82 38.28
C GLY A 147 -9.19 -7.46 37.93
N GLY A 148 -7.88 -7.30 38.07
CA GLY A 148 -7.16 -6.17 37.52
C GLY A 148 -7.19 -6.30 36.00
N ASN A 149 -7.49 -5.19 35.32
CA ASN A 149 -7.23 -5.00 33.90
C ASN A 149 -5.80 -5.47 33.57
N ARG A 150 -5.62 -6.74 33.19
CA ARG A 150 -4.31 -7.29 32.85
C ARG A 150 -3.95 -6.73 31.48
N GLU A 151 -3.07 -5.74 31.50
CA GLU A 151 -2.41 -5.26 30.29
C GLU A 151 -1.66 -6.43 29.65
N THR A 152 -2.00 -6.72 28.40
CA THR A 152 -1.35 -7.78 27.62
C THR A 152 -0.26 -7.16 26.76
N ILE A 153 0.97 -7.67 26.89
CA ILE A 153 2.12 -7.22 26.12
C ILE A 153 2.55 -8.35 25.19
N ILE A 154 2.45 -8.11 23.88
CA ILE A 154 2.83 -9.06 22.83
C ILE A 154 4.07 -8.52 22.12
N THR A 155 5.14 -9.30 22.01
CA THR A 155 6.29 -8.93 21.18
C THR A 155 6.39 -9.86 19.99
N GLN A 156 6.32 -9.28 18.79
CA GLN A 156 6.53 -9.99 17.53
C GLN A 156 7.90 -9.67 16.95
N GLU A 157 8.62 -10.69 16.54
CA GLU A 157 9.96 -10.59 15.99
C GLU A 157 9.93 -10.85 14.49
N ILE A 158 10.38 -9.88 13.70
CA ILE A 158 10.45 -9.97 12.24
C ILE A 158 11.92 -10.06 11.85
N PRO A 159 12.39 -11.17 11.25
CA PRO A 159 13.74 -11.23 10.72
C PRO A 159 13.90 -10.23 9.57
N ILE A 160 15.02 -9.52 9.56
CA ILE A 160 15.34 -8.51 8.55
C ILE A 160 16.77 -8.71 8.05
N ARG A 161 17.13 -8.01 6.98
CA ARG A 161 18.52 -7.93 6.52
C ARG A 161 18.99 -6.47 6.60
N VAL A 162 20.13 -6.24 7.24
CA VAL A 162 20.75 -4.91 7.26
C VAL A 162 21.57 -4.78 5.98
N LEU A 163 21.30 -3.74 5.19
CA LEU A 163 21.99 -3.49 3.93
C LEU A 163 23.18 -2.56 4.18
N ALA A 164 24.33 -2.92 3.60
CA ALA A 164 25.51 -2.06 3.64
C ALA A 164 25.28 -0.81 2.76
N PRO A 165 25.84 0.35 3.11
CA PRO A 165 25.74 1.59 2.31
C PRO A 165 26.13 1.38 0.84
N ASP A 166 27.17 0.59 0.58
CA ASP A 166 27.65 0.32 -0.78
C ASP A 166 26.61 -0.44 -1.64
N THR A 167 25.83 -1.32 -1.00
CA THR A 167 24.75 -2.06 -1.66
C THR A 167 23.54 -1.17 -1.96
N VAL A 168 23.37 -0.04 -1.28
CA VAL A 168 22.25 0.88 -1.56
C VAL A 168 22.67 2.11 -2.35
N ALA A 169 23.97 2.35 -2.52
CA ALA A 169 24.49 3.51 -3.25
C ALA A 169 24.02 3.56 -4.72
N HIS A 170 23.74 2.41 -5.33
CA HIS A 170 23.22 2.31 -6.69
C HIS A 170 21.68 2.31 -6.77
N LEU A 171 21.01 2.24 -5.61
CA LEU A 171 19.55 2.25 -5.52
C LEU A 171 19.10 3.69 -5.26
N HIS A 172 18.89 4.45 -6.33
CA HIS A 172 18.36 5.80 -6.24
C HIS A 172 16.94 5.87 -6.79
N GLU A 173 16.17 6.85 -6.30
CA GLU A 173 14.87 7.18 -6.90
C GLU A 173 15.09 7.63 -8.36
N PRO A 174 14.38 7.06 -9.34
CA PRO A 174 14.56 7.46 -10.72
C PRO A 174 14.17 8.93 -10.91
N VAL A 175 15.05 9.71 -11.54
CA VAL A 175 14.78 11.11 -11.88
C VAL A 175 13.62 11.14 -12.87
N CYS A 176 12.51 11.75 -12.45
CA CYS A 176 11.33 11.90 -13.29
C CYS A 176 11.52 13.05 -14.27
N ARG A 177 11.11 12.85 -15.53
CA ARG A 177 10.92 13.95 -16.48
C ARG A 177 9.67 14.74 -16.14
N GLU A 178 9.33 15.76 -16.92
CA GLU A 178 8.05 16.45 -16.81
C GLU A 178 6.93 15.63 -17.49
N PRO A 179 5.76 15.44 -16.85
CA PRO A 179 4.69 14.63 -17.41
C PRO A 179 3.82 15.41 -18.41
N ASP A 180 3.30 14.69 -19.40
CA ASP A 180 2.41 15.19 -20.45
C ASP A 180 1.00 15.48 -19.92
N VAL A 181 0.53 14.67 -18.97
CA VAL A 181 -0.84 14.75 -18.43
C VAL A 181 -0.82 14.54 -16.94
N HIS A 182 -1.56 15.38 -16.22
CA HIS A 182 -1.85 15.21 -14.80
C HIS A 182 -3.35 15.06 -14.64
N ILE A 183 -3.81 13.99 -14.01
CA ILE A 183 -5.24 13.77 -13.78
C ILE A 183 -5.46 13.17 -12.39
N ILE A 184 -6.48 13.64 -11.68
CA ILE A 184 -6.94 13.01 -10.44
C ILE A 184 -7.74 11.76 -10.83
N LEU A 185 -7.26 10.60 -10.41
CA LEU A 185 -7.90 9.32 -10.68
C LEU A 185 -9.24 9.18 -9.93
N PRO A 186 -10.20 8.45 -10.51
CA PRO A 186 -11.38 7.99 -9.78
C PRO A 186 -10.98 7.02 -8.65
N PRO A 187 -11.91 6.62 -7.77
CA PRO A 187 -11.61 5.69 -6.68
C PRO A 187 -10.87 4.43 -7.17
N LEU A 188 -9.64 4.23 -6.71
CA LEU A 188 -8.74 3.20 -7.25
C LEU A 188 -9.32 1.78 -7.12
N MET A 189 -10.11 1.50 -6.08
CA MET A 189 -10.77 0.20 -5.91
C MET A 189 -11.83 -0.07 -6.98
N GLN A 190 -12.53 0.96 -7.45
CA GLN A 190 -13.46 0.85 -8.58
C GLN A 190 -12.69 0.64 -9.88
N LEU A 191 -11.63 1.41 -10.09
CA LEU A 191 -10.76 1.31 -11.26
C LEU A 191 -10.12 -0.08 -11.36
N LYS A 192 -9.66 -0.61 -10.21
CA LYS A 192 -9.18 -1.99 -10.06
C LYS A 192 -10.23 -3.00 -10.49
N SER A 193 -11.43 -2.90 -9.94
CA SER A 193 -12.51 -3.87 -10.19
C SER A 193 -12.86 -3.95 -11.68
N ILE A 194 -12.86 -2.81 -12.38
CA ILE A 194 -13.11 -2.76 -13.83
C ILE A 194 -11.94 -3.36 -14.61
N SER A 195 -10.71 -2.96 -14.28
CA SER A 195 -9.49 -3.40 -14.98
C SER A 195 -9.22 -4.89 -14.80
N ASP A 196 -9.49 -5.45 -13.61
CA ASP A 196 -9.37 -6.88 -13.32
C ASP A 196 -10.37 -7.69 -14.17
N ARG A 197 -11.59 -7.17 -14.40
CA ARG A 197 -12.57 -7.82 -15.30
C ARG A 197 -12.11 -7.80 -16.75
N PHE A 198 -11.57 -6.68 -17.23
CA PHE A 198 -11.02 -6.58 -18.59
C PHE A 198 -9.91 -7.61 -18.81
N THR A 199 -8.99 -7.70 -17.84
CA THR A 199 -7.90 -8.67 -17.82
C THR A 199 -8.41 -10.10 -17.84
N LYS A 200 -9.41 -10.45 -17.01
CA LYS A 200 -10.02 -11.79 -16.98
C LYS A 200 -10.71 -12.15 -18.29
N LEU A 201 -11.44 -11.21 -18.90
CA LEU A 201 -12.10 -11.42 -20.17
C LEU A 201 -11.08 -11.70 -21.27
N ALA A 202 -10.02 -10.90 -21.36
CA ALA A 202 -8.96 -11.13 -22.35
C ALA A 202 -8.23 -12.47 -22.14
N LEU A 203 -7.99 -12.89 -20.89
CA LEU A 203 -7.43 -14.22 -20.60
C LEU A 203 -8.37 -15.34 -21.07
N ALA A 204 -9.68 -15.22 -20.87
CA ALA A 204 -10.65 -16.23 -21.26
C ALA A 204 -10.77 -16.42 -22.78
N ASP A 205 -10.40 -15.41 -23.57
CA ASP A 205 -10.36 -15.50 -25.03
C ASP A 205 -9.12 -16.29 -25.50
N THR A 206 -7.97 -16.08 -24.83
CA THR A 206 -6.69 -16.74 -25.18
C THR A 206 -6.65 -18.24 -24.89
N THR A 207 -7.51 -18.77 -24.02
CA THR A 207 -7.51 -20.20 -23.64
C THR A 207 -8.10 -21.12 -24.72
N LYS A 208 -8.71 -20.58 -25.78
CA LYS A 208 -9.25 -21.36 -26.92
C LYS A 208 -8.26 -21.54 -28.07
N ALA A 209 -7.12 -20.84 -28.07
CA ALA A 209 -6.06 -20.99 -29.06
C ALA A 209 -4.97 -21.94 -28.52
N SER A 210 -4.77 -23.06 -29.21
CA SER A 210 -3.84 -24.12 -28.82
C SER A 210 -2.37 -23.70 -28.92
N SER A 211 -1.64 -23.86 -27.82
CA SER A 211 -0.18 -24.04 -27.69
C SER A 211 0.77 -22.93 -28.16
N ALA A 212 1.73 -22.64 -27.27
CA ALA A 212 3.06 -22.10 -27.52
C ALA A 212 3.18 -20.62 -27.89
N THR A 213 3.22 -19.74 -26.87
CA THR A 213 4.46 -19.07 -26.44
C THR A 213 4.18 -18.20 -25.22
N THR A 214 5.10 -18.24 -24.27
CA THR A 214 5.18 -17.43 -23.05
C THR A 214 4.74 -15.98 -23.27
N ALA A 215 3.84 -15.47 -22.43
CA ALA A 215 3.58 -14.04 -22.28
C ALA A 215 2.73 -13.33 -23.37
N ALA A 216 1.58 -13.89 -23.77
CA ALA A 216 0.42 -13.05 -24.10
C ALA A 216 -0.04 -12.32 -22.82
N ARG A 217 0.77 -11.36 -22.37
CA ARG A 217 0.47 -10.46 -21.26
C ARG A 217 -0.79 -9.71 -21.65
N THR A 218 -1.83 -9.82 -20.84
CA THR A 218 -3.07 -9.04 -21.02
C THR A 218 -2.73 -7.57 -20.83
N ARG A 219 -2.37 -6.91 -21.93
CA ARG A 219 -1.95 -5.53 -21.94
C ARG A 219 -3.18 -4.63 -21.98
N LEU A 220 -3.27 -3.74 -21.00
CA LEU A 220 -4.26 -2.68 -20.91
C LEU A 220 -3.67 -1.41 -21.50
N ASP A 221 -4.43 -0.75 -22.36
CA ASP A 221 -4.14 0.61 -22.81
C ASP A 221 -4.85 1.58 -21.87
N VAL A 222 -4.08 2.36 -21.13
CA VAL A 222 -4.58 3.39 -20.21
C VAL A 222 -4.27 4.75 -20.84
N SER A 223 -5.29 5.54 -21.12
CA SER A 223 -5.17 6.86 -21.73
C SER A 223 -5.77 7.93 -20.83
N ALA A 224 -5.14 9.10 -20.73
CA ALA A 224 -5.71 10.26 -20.05
C ALA A 224 -5.54 11.52 -20.91
N ASN A 225 -6.42 12.51 -20.72
CA ASN A 225 -6.29 13.82 -21.34
C ASN A 225 -6.26 14.94 -20.28
N MET A 226 -6.00 16.18 -20.73
CA MET A 226 -6.01 17.38 -19.89
C MET A 226 -7.40 18.05 -19.78
N HIS A 227 -8.47 17.29 -20.07
CA HIS A 227 -9.86 17.74 -19.99
C HIS A 227 -10.72 16.81 -19.11
N GLY A 228 -10.11 16.19 -18.10
CA GLY A 228 -10.82 15.41 -17.11
C GLY A 228 -11.30 14.05 -17.60
N CYS A 229 -10.71 13.50 -18.65
CA CYS A 229 -11.08 12.18 -19.16
C CYS A 229 -9.97 11.16 -18.96
N LEU A 230 -10.36 9.99 -18.45
CA LEU A 230 -9.54 8.79 -18.35
C LEU A 230 -10.20 7.69 -19.18
N LYS A 231 -9.42 6.91 -19.91
CA LYS A 231 -9.88 5.78 -20.71
C LYS A 231 -9.02 4.56 -20.39
N ILE A 232 -9.65 3.42 -20.17
CA ILE A 232 -8.97 2.12 -20.11
C ILE A 232 -9.57 1.26 -21.20
N SER A 233 -8.72 0.62 -21.99
CA SER A 233 -9.15 -0.30 -23.04
C SER A 233 -8.30 -1.57 -23.08
N ILE A 234 -8.92 -2.66 -23.51
CA ILE A 234 -8.24 -3.91 -23.83
C ILE A 234 -8.71 -4.40 -25.19
N ARG A 235 -7.75 -4.85 -26.00
CA ARG A 235 -8.01 -5.40 -27.33
C ARG A 235 -7.53 -6.84 -27.38
N SER A 236 -8.36 -7.70 -27.93
CA SER A 236 -8.12 -9.12 -28.20
C SER A 236 -8.71 -9.46 -29.57
N ASP A 237 -8.49 -10.69 -30.04
CA ASP A 237 -8.96 -11.11 -31.35
C ASP A 237 -10.49 -11.18 -31.43
N ALA A 238 -11.18 -11.59 -30.36
CA ALA A 238 -12.65 -11.68 -30.37
C ALA A 238 -13.35 -10.40 -29.90
N MET A 239 -12.68 -9.51 -29.15
CA MET A 239 -13.33 -8.33 -28.56
C MET A 239 -12.40 -7.14 -28.36
N ASN A 240 -13.02 -5.96 -28.39
CA ASN A 240 -12.42 -4.70 -27.97
C ASN A 240 -13.34 -4.07 -26.93
N ILE A 241 -12.84 -3.88 -25.71
CA ILE A 241 -13.60 -3.29 -24.60
C ILE A 241 -12.89 -2.02 -24.16
N SER A 242 -13.65 -0.93 -24.03
CA SER A 242 -13.17 0.33 -23.48
C SER A 242 -14.14 0.87 -22.43
N SER A 243 -13.60 1.47 -21.38
CA SER A 243 -14.35 2.28 -20.42
C SER A 243 -13.74 3.67 -20.35
N ILE A 244 -14.59 4.69 -20.35
CA ILE A 244 -14.20 6.10 -20.27
C ILE A 244 -14.84 6.68 -19.01
N TRP A 245 -14.04 7.40 -18.24
CA TRP A 245 -14.46 8.24 -17.13
C TRP A 245 -14.30 9.68 -17.57
N THR A 246 -15.36 10.47 -17.40
CA THR A 246 -15.39 11.93 -17.65
C THR A 246 -15.47 12.67 -16.32
N ASP A 247 -15.42 14.00 -16.38
CA ASP A 247 -15.61 14.89 -15.23
C ASP A 247 -14.59 14.68 -14.11
N LEU A 248 -13.39 14.20 -14.45
CA LEU A 248 -12.24 14.19 -13.56
C LEU A 248 -11.58 15.56 -13.52
N SER A 249 -10.74 15.80 -12.51
CA SER A 249 -10.04 17.07 -12.34
C SER A 249 -8.56 16.93 -12.71
N ASN A 250 -8.05 17.87 -13.51
CA ASN A 250 -6.63 18.01 -13.78
C ASN A 250 -6.05 19.08 -12.84
N PRO A 251 -5.08 18.77 -11.98
CA PRO A 251 -4.48 19.76 -11.10
C PRO A 251 -3.72 20.82 -11.93
N GLU A 252 -3.73 22.07 -11.45
CA GLU A 252 -2.96 23.15 -12.05
C GLU A 252 -1.49 23.08 -11.60
N LEU A 253 -0.61 23.49 -12.51
CA LEU A 253 0.81 23.61 -12.21
C LEU A 253 1.05 24.91 -11.47
N ASP A 254 1.75 24.81 -10.35
CA ASP A 254 2.20 25.98 -9.60
C ASP A 254 3.50 26.52 -10.25
N PRO A 255 3.52 27.78 -10.73
CA PRO A 255 4.71 28.39 -11.32
C PRO A 255 5.93 28.37 -10.41
N GLY A 256 5.75 28.35 -9.08
CA GLY A 256 6.86 28.26 -8.12
C GLY A 256 7.60 26.92 -8.13
N HIS A 257 6.97 25.87 -8.68
CA HIS A 257 7.50 24.50 -8.69
C HIS A 257 7.93 24.03 -10.08
N VAL A 258 7.76 24.84 -11.13
CA VAL A 258 8.17 24.54 -12.51
C VAL A 258 9.45 25.30 -12.84
N ALA A 259 10.42 24.61 -13.46
CA ALA A 259 11.66 25.23 -13.90
C ALA A 259 11.35 26.33 -14.94
N GLY A 260 11.75 27.57 -14.65
CA GLY A 260 11.45 28.71 -15.52
C GLY A 260 10.18 29.49 -15.16
N GLY A 261 9.51 29.18 -14.04
CA GLY A 261 8.40 30.01 -13.54
C GLY A 261 7.18 30.00 -14.46
N GLU A 262 6.62 31.19 -14.70
CA GLU A 262 5.44 31.35 -15.57
C GLU A 262 5.72 30.96 -17.03
N ASP A 263 6.92 31.27 -17.55
CA ASP A 263 7.34 30.91 -18.90
C ASP A 263 7.52 29.39 -19.04
N GLY A 264 8.06 28.75 -17.99
CA GLY A 264 8.17 27.29 -17.91
C GLY A 264 6.82 26.58 -17.92
N VAL A 265 5.81 27.14 -17.23
CA VAL A 265 4.44 26.61 -17.26
C VAL A 265 3.82 26.72 -18.66
N ALA A 266 4.11 27.79 -19.40
CA ALA A 266 3.60 27.98 -20.75
C ALA A 266 4.17 26.96 -21.75
N GLU A 267 5.46 26.62 -21.62
CA GLU A 267 6.13 25.63 -22.48
C GLU A 267 5.92 24.18 -22.02
N HIS A 268 5.41 23.97 -20.80
CA HIS A 268 5.24 22.66 -20.19
C HIS A 268 4.38 21.71 -21.07
N PRO A 269 4.75 20.42 -21.21
CA PRO A 269 4.02 19.45 -22.03
C PRO A 269 2.52 19.37 -21.73
N SER A 270 2.13 19.48 -20.45
CA SER A 270 0.72 19.48 -20.05
C SER A 270 -0.08 20.70 -20.50
N THR A 271 0.55 21.87 -20.66
CA THR A 271 -0.10 23.07 -21.21
C THR A 271 -0.35 22.91 -22.71
N ARG A 272 0.59 22.28 -23.43
CA ARG A 272 0.38 21.91 -24.84
C ARG A 272 -0.74 20.89 -24.99
N MET A 273 -0.80 19.89 -24.10
CA MET A 273 -1.87 18.89 -24.10
C MET A 273 -3.24 19.47 -23.73
N LYS A 274 -3.32 20.58 -22.99
CA LYS A 274 -4.59 21.33 -22.76
C LYS A 274 -5.14 22.00 -24.02
N GLN A 275 -4.31 22.25 -25.03
CA GLN A 275 -4.75 22.82 -26.31
C GLN A 275 -5.30 21.75 -27.25
N LEU A 276 -5.14 20.47 -26.91
CA LEU A 276 -5.52 19.32 -27.71
C LEU A 276 -6.61 18.49 -27.02
N GLY A 277 -7.60 18.02 -27.78
CA GLY A 277 -8.65 17.15 -27.27
C GLY A 277 -9.92 17.89 -26.83
N SER A 278 -10.77 17.18 -26.09
CA SER A 278 -12.10 17.66 -25.70
C SER A 278 -12.54 17.06 -24.36
N ALA A 279 -13.43 17.77 -23.65
CA ALA A 279 -13.98 17.36 -22.36
C ALA A 279 -15.02 16.23 -22.45
N ASP A 280 -15.56 15.96 -23.64
CA ASP A 280 -16.50 14.86 -23.88
C ASP A 280 -15.79 13.51 -24.09
N GLY A 281 -14.45 13.51 -24.15
CA GLY A 281 -13.65 12.32 -24.35
C GLY A 281 -13.83 11.64 -25.72
N ARG A 282 -14.41 12.34 -26.71
CA ARG A 282 -14.67 11.79 -28.06
C ARG A 282 -13.59 12.16 -29.07
N SER A 283 -12.81 13.21 -28.82
CA SER A 283 -11.70 13.56 -29.69
C SER A 283 -10.66 12.43 -29.74
N GLU A 284 -10.05 12.22 -30.91
CA GLU A 284 -8.93 11.28 -31.08
C GLU A 284 -7.59 11.90 -30.65
N GLU A 285 -7.54 13.22 -30.49
CA GLU A 285 -6.35 13.99 -30.11
C GLU A 285 -6.32 14.32 -28.61
N GLY A 286 -5.15 14.70 -28.09
CA GLY A 286 -4.98 15.11 -26.68
C GLY A 286 -4.95 13.95 -25.68
N TRP A 287 -4.90 12.70 -26.15
CA TRP A 287 -4.80 11.52 -25.31
C TRP A 287 -3.35 11.07 -25.14
N ALA A 288 -2.93 10.99 -23.89
CA ALA A 288 -1.67 10.38 -23.54
C ALA A 288 -1.91 8.91 -23.14
N THR A 289 -1.58 7.97 -24.04
CA THR A 289 -1.79 6.53 -23.84
C THR A 289 -0.53 5.80 -23.37
N VAL A 290 -0.67 4.85 -22.46
CA VAL A 290 0.37 3.95 -21.97
C VAL A 290 -0.13 2.50 -21.98
N ARG A 291 0.74 1.55 -22.34
CA ARG A 291 0.39 0.12 -22.41
C ARG A 291 1.03 -0.65 -21.27
N ILE A 292 0.20 -1.25 -20.41
CA ILE A 292 0.60 -1.80 -19.11
C ILE A 292 0.08 -3.24 -18.95
N ASP A 293 0.83 -4.13 -18.29
CA ASP A 293 0.32 -5.46 -17.93
C ASP A 293 -0.83 -5.34 -16.90
N GLY A 294 -1.96 -5.98 -17.18
CA GLY A 294 -3.17 -5.91 -16.35
C GLY A 294 -2.97 -6.43 -14.91
N ARG A 295 -2.06 -7.39 -14.69
CA ARG A 295 -1.75 -7.86 -13.33
C ARG A 295 -0.97 -6.80 -12.56
N ASP A 296 0.02 -6.19 -13.19
CA ASP A 296 0.79 -5.12 -12.54
C ASP A 296 -0.08 -3.91 -12.27
N TRP A 297 -0.91 -3.48 -13.23
CA TRP A 297 -1.93 -2.45 -13.02
C TRP A 297 -2.85 -2.78 -11.83
N GLY A 298 -3.32 -4.03 -11.74
CA GLY A 298 -4.14 -4.51 -10.63
C GLY A 298 -3.44 -4.45 -9.27
N LYS A 299 -2.12 -4.67 -9.20
CA LYS A 299 -1.32 -4.49 -7.97
C LYS A 299 -1.24 -3.02 -7.58
N VAL A 300 -1.02 -2.12 -8.54
CA VAL A 300 -0.96 -0.66 -8.29
C VAL A 300 -2.27 -0.12 -7.77
N MET A 301 -3.38 -0.47 -8.42
CA MET A 301 -4.70 -0.01 -7.96
C MET A 301 -5.07 -0.55 -6.57
N SER A 302 -4.42 -1.62 -6.10
CA SER A 302 -4.62 -2.16 -4.75
C SER A 302 -4.16 -1.22 -3.64
N VAL A 303 -3.30 -0.23 -3.96
CA VAL A 303 -2.91 0.87 -3.07
C VAL A 303 -4.14 1.70 -2.63
N GLY A 304 -5.23 1.67 -3.39
CA GLY A 304 -6.51 2.31 -3.06
C GLY A 304 -7.06 2.03 -1.65
N ARG A 305 -6.60 0.96 -0.99
CA ARG A 305 -6.94 0.65 0.42
C ARG A 305 -6.44 1.69 1.42
N LEU A 306 -5.41 2.47 1.07
CA LEU A 306 -4.95 3.62 1.85
C LEU A 306 -5.96 4.77 1.83
N GLY A 307 -6.82 4.83 0.81
CA GLY A 307 -7.67 5.97 0.53
C GLY A 307 -6.87 7.19 0.03
N GLY A 308 -7.55 8.30 -0.21
CA GLY A 308 -6.93 9.53 -0.68
C GLY A 308 -7.22 9.85 -2.14
N ARG A 309 -6.83 11.07 -2.52
CA ARG A 309 -6.86 11.51 -3.92
C ARG A 309 -5.55 11.09 -4.54
N VAL A 310 -5.64 10.50 -5.73
CA VAL A 310 -4.48 9.99 -6.42
C VAL A 310 -4.28 10.75 -7.71
N ILE A 311 -3.12 11.39 -7.86
CA ILE A 311 -2.75 12.07 -9.10
C ILE A 311 -1.98 11.06 -9.95
N ALA A 312 -2.51 10.77 -11.14
CA ALA A 312 -1.77 10.07 -12.16
C ALA A 312 -1.02 11.09 -13.03
N CYS A 313 0.27 10.87 -13.18
CA CYS A 313 1.11 11.60 -14.13
C CYS A 313 1.62 10.62 -15.19
N LYS A 314 1.62 11.02 -16.45
CA LYS A 314 2.15 10.21 -17.55
C LYS A 314 3.31 10.91 -18.25
N PHE A 315 4.40 10.20 -18.48
CA PHE A 315 5.55 10.67 -19.27
C PHE A 315 5.48 10.09 -20.69
N HIS A 316 5.95 10.84 -21.69
CA HIS A 316 6.08 10.32 -23.04
C HIS A 316 6.94 9.03 -23.04
N GLU A 317 6.46 8.02 -23.76
CA GLU A 317 7.11 6.75 -24.11
C GLU A 317 7.55 5.72 -23.05
N ALA A 318 7.48 5.93 -21.74
CA ALA A 318 7.96 4.84 -20.86
C ALA A 318 7.34 4.67 -19.47
N HIS A 319 6.70 5.69 -18.87
CA HIS A 319 6.39 5.60 -17.43
C HIS A 319 5.03 6.17 -17.01
N PHE A 320 4.29 5.40 -16.19
CA PHE A 320 3.10 5.85 -15.47
C PHE A 320 3.46 6.06 -14.00
N TYR A 321 3.00 7.19 -13.44
CA TYR A 321 3.27 7.64 -12.10
C TYR A 321 1.99 7.82 -11.30
N GLN A 322 1.98 7.36 -10.04
CA GLN A 322 0.82 7.43 -9.16
C GLN A 322 1.18 8.10 -7.83
N HIS A 323 0.71 9.33 -7.59
CA HIS A 323 0.86 10.06 -6.33
C HIS A 323 -0.40 9.91 -5.49
N ALA A 324 -0.38 9.10 -4.43
CA ALA A 324 -1.50 9.02 -3.49
C ALA A 324 -1.34 10.04 -2.36
N ASN A 325 -2.23 11.03 -2.27
CA ASN A 325 -2.31 11.94 -1.12
C ASN A 325 -3.48 11.49 -0.22
N THR A 326 -3.14 10.93 0.95
CA THR A 326 -4.15 10.51 1.95
C THR A 326 -4.90 11.72 2.52
N PRO A 327 -6.23 11.64 2.74
CA PRO A 327 -6.97 12.80 3.21
C PRO A 327 -6.73 13.04 4.70
N LYS A 328 -6.46 14.31 5.03
CA LYS A 328 -6.70 15.01 6.30
C LYS A 328 -6.58 14.13 7.56
N GLY A 329 -5.37 14.09 8.10
CA GLY A 329 -5.03 13.45 9.38
C GLY A 329 -3.57 13.68 9.77
N PHE A 330 -2.74 14.05 8.80
CA PHE A 330 -1.42 14.59 9.03
C PHE A 330 -1.49 16.11 8.95
N CYS A 331 -0.99 16.78 9.99
CA CYS A 331 -0.58 18.18 9.90
C CYS A 331 0.30 18.36 8.66
N HIS A 332 0.31 19.56 8.09
CA HIS A 332 0.95 19.95 6.83
C HIS A 332 2.43 19.50 6.61
N GLU A 333 3.07 18.85 7.58
CA GLU A 333 4.47 18.40 7.58
C GLU A 333 4.68 16.88 7.38
N HIS A 334 3.63 16.05 7.39
CA HIS A 334 3.78 14.58 7.30
C HIS A 334 2.91 13.96 6.19
N ALA A 335 3.13 14.35 4.94
CA ALA A 335 2.44 13.74 3.81
C ALA A 335 3.02 12.33 3.51
N LEU A 336 2.16 11.31 3.47
CA LEU A 336 2.53 10.03 2.86
C LEU A 336 2.48 10.21 1.35
N ILE A 337 3.65 10.18 0.71
CA ILE A 337 3.75 10.22 -0.74
C ILE A 337 4.18 8.84 -1.23
N LEU A 338 3.34 8.23 -2.06
CA LEU A 338 3.72 7.02 -2.80
C LEU A 338 4.16 7.42 -4.20
N TYR A 339 5.31 6.92 -4.62
CA TYR A 339 5.82 6.99 -5.99
C TYR A 339 5.75 5.57 -6.57
N TYR A 340 5.10 5.39 -7.71
CA TYR A 340 5.07 4.09 -8.38
C TYR A 340 5.43 4.23 -9.86
N PHE A 341 6.36 3.39 -10.32
CA PHE A 341 6.88 3.42 -11.69
C PHE A 341 6.45 2.15 -12.43
N ILE A 342 5.66 2.33 -13.49
CA ILE A 342 5.33 1.25 -14.43
C ILE A 342 6.19 1.43 -15.67
N SER A 343 6.88 0.38 -16.11
CA SER A 343 7.45 0.37 -17.46
C SER A 343 6.34 0.15 -18.49
N SER A 344 6.19 1.08 -19.42
CA SER A 344 5.36 0.91 -20.61
C SER A 344 6.07 -0.07 -21.55
N TYR A 345 5.30 -0.95 -22.17
CA TYR A 345 5.83 -1.77 -23.26
C TYR A 345 5.71 -0.97 -24.57
N SER A 346 6.83 -0.82 -25.29
CA SER A 346 6.80 -0.28 -26.66
C SER A 346 5.99 -1.20 -27.58
N ALA A 347 5.41 -0.62 -28.62
CA ALA A 347 4.54 -1.28 -29.61
C ALA A 347 5.31 -2.31 -30.46
#